data_AF-A0A521K0N4-F1
#
_entry.id   AF-A0A521K0N4-F1
#
_cell.length_a   1.000
_cell.length_b   1.000
_cell.length_c   1.000
_cell.angle_alpha   90.00
_cell.angle_beta   90.00
_cell.angle_gamma   90.00
#
_symmetry.space_group_name_H-M   'P 1'
#
loop_
_entity.id
_entity.type
_entity.pdbx_description
1 polymer ?
#
loop_
_entity_poly.entity_id
_entity_poly.type
_entity_poly.pdbx_seq_one_letter_code
_entity_poly.pdbx_strand_id
1 'polypeptide(L)'
;MDVQKAHIKNNELIGQVLGPEAFVQVWGPPTYAHGEHAQFLPADNGNWVPSFRIPMGQAPAGWDATIRTGDGYFMIYLERGELLGFLEGRLVSREKLGAEHLHTIGKVWKQEDIYKTGLEKSLTVPK
;
A
#
# COMPACT_ATOMS: atom_id res chain seq x y z
N MET A 1 -5.20 -19.83 -5.38
CA MET A 1 -4.32 -19.34 -4.29
C MET A 1 -2.90 -19.89 -4.43
N ASP A 2 -2.73 -21.18 -4.73
CA ASP A 2 -1.40 -21.84 -4.86
C ASP A 2 -0.52 -21.26 -5.97
N VAL A 3 -1.11 -20.89 -7.11
CA VAL A 3 -0.41 -20.21 -8.22
C VAL A 3 0.17 -18.86 -7.78
N GLN A 4 -0.59 -18.05 -7.03
CA GLN A 4 -0.09 -16.77 -6.51
C GLN A 4 1.06 -16.97 -5.53
N LYS A 5 0.99 -17.99 -4.66
CA LYS A 5 2.07 -18.31 -3.73
C LYS A 5 3.35 -18.73 -4.46
N ALA A 6 3.23 -19.51 -5.54
CA ALA A 6 4.37 -19.92 -6.35
C ALA A 6 5.08 -18.70 -6.97
N HIS A 7 4.31 -17.77 -7.55
CA HIS A 7 4.83 -16.51 -8.05
C HIS A 7 5.57 -15.70 -6.97
N ILE A 8 4.98 -15.58 -5.76
CA ILE A 8 5.61 -14.85 -4.66
C ILE A 8 6.90 -15.54 -4.17
N LYS A 9 6.93 -16.88 -4.13
CA LYS A 9 8.12 -17.67 -3.79
C LYS A 9 9.25 -17.49 -4.81
N ASN A 10 8.89 -17.45 -6.09
CA ASN A 10 9.84 -17.23 -7.19
C ASN A 10 10.21 -15.75 -7.40
N ASN A 11 9.68 -14.84 -6.58
CA ASN A 11 9.84 -13.39 -6.70
C ASN A 11 9.29 -12.82 -8.03
N GLU A 12 8.38 -13.54 -8.68
CA GLU A 12 7.63 -13.16 -9.88
C GLU A 12 6.39 -12.37 -9.49
N LEU A 13 6.57 -11.13 -9.01
CA LEU A 13 5.46 -10.33 -8.47
C LEU A 13 4.66 -9.62 -9.56
N ILE A 14 3.87 -10.39 -10.29
CA ILE A 14 2.99 -9.89 -11.36
C ILE A 14 1.88 -9.01 -10.75
N GLY A 15 1.84 -7.74 -11.13
CA GLY A 15 0.79 -6.80 -10.73
C GLY A 15 -0.60 -7.29 -11.12
N GLN A 16 -1.62 -6.89 -10.35
CA GLN A 16 -3.05 -7.19 -10.51
C GLN A 16 -3.48 -8.65 -10.28
N VAL A 17 -2.54 -9.59 -10.10
CA VAL A 17 -2.85 -11.01 -9.87
C VAL A 17 -2.66 -11.43 -8.41
N LEU A 18 -1.77 -10.76 -7.69
CA LEU A 18 -1.38 -11.15 -6.33
C LEU A 18 -2.20 -10.43 -5.27
N GLY A 19 -2.81 -11.19 -4.37
CA GLY A 19 -3.57 -10.65 -3.23
C GLY A 19 -2.73 -10.55 -1.94
N PRO A 20 -3.16 -9.70 -0.99
CA PRO A 20 -2.46 -9.49 0.28
C PRO A 20 -2.28 -10.80 1.08
N GLU A 21 -3.28 -11.67 1.10
CA GLU A 21 -3.23 -12.95 1.82
C GLU A 21 -2.13 -13.89 1.30
N ALA A 22 -1.85 -13.85 0.00
CA ALA A 22 -0.80 -14.68 -0.60
C ALA A 22 0.59 -14.24 -0.10
N PHE A 23 0.80 -12.94 0.13
CA PHE A 23 2.03 -12.43 0.72
C PHE A 23 2.17 -12.84 2.18
N VAL A 24 1.11 -12.71 2.98
CA VAL A 24 1.14 -13.12 4.39
C VAL A 24 1.48 -14.59 4.54
N GLN A 25 0.93 -15.44 3.68
CA GLN A 25 1.16 -16.89 3.74
C GLN A 25 2.55 -17.32 3.25
N VAL A 26 3.23 -16.51 2.43
CA VAL A 26 4.55 -16.86 1.87
C VAL A 26 5.70 -16.16 2.59
N TRP A 27 5.51 -14.89 2.98
CA TRP A 27 6.53 -14.06 3.61
C TRP A 27 6.32 -13.87 5.12
N GLY A 28 5.18 -14.31 5.66
CA GLY A 28 4.79 -14.06 7.04
C GLY A 28 4.01 -12.75 7.21
N PRO A 29 3.62 -12.38 8.43
CA PRO A 29 2.91 -11.13 8.68
C PRO A 29 3.78 -9.90 8.36
N PRO A 30 3.21 -8.81 7.81
CA PRO A 30 3.96 -7.58 7.56
C PRO A 30 4.31 -6.87 8.88
N THR A 31 5.40 -6.09 8.86
CA THR A 31 5.82 -5.28 10.02
C THR A 31 4.84 -4.15 10.30
N TYR A 32 4.32 -3.52 9.25
CA TYR A 32 3.22 -2.56 9.32
C TYR A 32 2.20 -2.88 8.25
N ALA A 33 0.93 -2.67 8.58
CA ALA A 33 -0.15 -2.68 7.62
C ALA A 33 -1.07 -1.49 7.86
N HIS A 34 -1.62 -0.94 6.79
CA HIS A 34 -2.54 0.19 6.85
C HIS A 34 -3.62 0.07 5.78
N GLY A 35 -4.86 0.33 6.16
CA GLY A 35 -6.00 0.39 5.25
C GLY A 35 -6.55 1.81 5.21
N GLU A 36 -6.65 2.37 4.01
CA GLU A 36 -7.24 3.69 3.79
C GLU A 36 -7.89 3.76 2.41
N HIS A 37 -8.83 4.68 2.26
CA HIS A 37 -9.33 5.02 0.94
C HIS A 37 -8.25 5.81 0.20
N ALA A 38 -7.54 5.13 -0.70
CA ALA A 38 -6.35 5.66 -1.35
C ALA A 38 -6.60 5.95 -2.82
N GLN A 39 -5.93 6.99 -3.30
CA GLN A 39 -5.78 7.27 -4.70
C GLN A 39 -4.41 6.76 -5.17
N PHE A 40 -4.39 6.02 -6.26
CA PHE A 40 -3.19 5.52 -6.91
C PHE A 40 -3.03 6.21 -8.26
N LEU A 41 -1.85 6.77 -8.51
CA LEU A 41 -1.50 7.40 -9.77
C LEU A 41 -0.55 6.48 -10.57
N PRO A 42 -0.66 6.45 -11.90
CA PRO A 42 0.29 5.74 -12.74
C PRO A 42 1.66 6.43 -12.69
N ALA A 43 2.73 5.65 -12.57
CA ALA A 43 4.11 6.10 -12.78
C ALA A 43 4.60 5.68 -14.17
N ASP A 44 5.54 6.44 -14.74
CA ASP A 44 6.13 6.20 -16.08
C ASP A 44 6.75 4.79 -16.27
N ASN A 45 7.05 4.09 -15.18
CA ASN A 45 7.61 2.74 -15.18
C ASN A 45 6.54 1.62 -15.16
N GLY A 46 5.25 1.96 -15.29
CA GLY A 46 4.13 1.01 -15.24
C GLY A 46 3.74 0.56 -13.83
N ASN A 47 4.35 1.12 -12.78
CA ASN A 47 3.95 0.94 -11.39
C ASN A 47 2.85 1.94 -11.01
N TRP A 48 2.11 1.67 -9.94
CA TRP A 48 1.18 2.64 -9.36
C TRP A 48 1.76 3.21 -8.08
N VAL A 49 1.71 4.53 -7.90
CA VAL A 49 2.22 5.22 -6.71
C VAL A 49 1.02 5.78 -5.93
N PRO A 50 0.89 5.47 -4.64
CA PRO A 50 -0.20 6.02 -3.84
C PRO A 50 0.01 7.53 -3.61
N SER A 51 -1.08 8.32 -3.63
CA SER A 51 -1.05 9.79 -3.54
C SER A 51 -0.30 10.32 -2.33
N PHE A 52 -0.33 9.64 -1.17
CA PHE A 52 0.39 10.10 0.04
C PHE A 52 1.92 10.07 -0.12
N ARG A 53 2.44 9.34 -1.12
CA ARG A 53 3.87 9.32 -1.47
C ARG A 53 4.26 10.50 -2.37
N ILE A 54 3.30 11.20 -2.96
CA ILE A 54 3.58 12.31 -3.86
C ILE A 54 3.83 13.57 -3.02
N PRO A 55 5.04 14.16 -3.08
CA PRO A 55 5.31 15.41 -2.38
C PRO A 55 4.40 16.52 -2.91
N MET A 56 3.72 17.24 -2.01
CA MET A 56 2.88 18.40 -2.35
C MET A 56 3.69 19.41 -3.18
N GLY A 57 3.28 19.64 -4.43
CA GLY A 57 3.85 20.67 -5.31
C GLY A 57 4.55 20.18 -6.57
N GLN A 58 4.76 18.87 -6.77
CA GLN A 58 5.13 18.33 -8.09
C GLN A 58 3.89 17.78 -8.79
N ALA A 59 3.52 18.38 -9.92
CA ALA A 59 2.68 17.72 -10.90
C ALA A 59 3.54 16.65 -11.61
N PRO A 60 3.25 15.35 -11.47
CA PRO A 60 3.93 14.30 -12.22
C PRO A 60 3.81 14.57 -13.72
N ALA A 61 4.95 14.64 -14.40
CA ALA A 61 4.99 14.74 -15.85
C ALA A 61 4.45 13.44 -16.44
N GLY A 62 3.50 13.51 -17.39
CA GLY A 62 2.98 12.32 -18.09
C GLY A 62 1.66 11.73 -17.56
N TRP A 63 0.82 12.51 -16.86
CA TRP A 63 -0.52 12.09 -16.43
C TRP A 63 -1.41 11.59 -17.57
N ASP A 64 -1.41 10.27 -17.77
CA ASP A 64 -2.53 9.57 -18.39
C ASP A 64 -3.68 9.54 -17.36
N ALA A 65 -4.87 9.96 -17.79
CA ALA A 65 -6.01 10.35 -16.96
C ALA A 65 -6.74 9.17 -16.25
N THR A 66 -5.99 8.14 -15.84
CA THR A 66 -6.53 6.91 -15.26
C THR A 66 -6.22 6.83 -13.76
N ILE A 67 -6.58 7.85 -12.98
CA ILE A 67 -6.47 7.80 -11.52
C ILE A 67 -7.36 6.65 -11.02
N ARG A 68 -6.80 5.71 -10.25
CA ARG A 68 -7.58 4.65 -9.61
C ARG A 68 -7.80 5.00 -8.15
N THR A 69 -9.05 4.97 -7.70
CA THR A 69 -9.44 5.33 -6.34
C THR A 69 -10.28 4.21 -5.76
N GLY A 70 -10.05 3.86 -4.50
CA GLY A 70 -10.80 2.80 -3.83
C GLY A 70 -10.16 2.40 -2.51
N ASP A 71 -10.59 1.26 -1.97
CA ASP A 71 -10.00 0.69 -0.76
C ASP A 71 -8.57 0.23 -1.02
N GLY A 72 -7.63 1.05 -0.52
CA GLY A 72 -6.21 0.81 -0.53
C GLY A 72 -5.81 0.03 0.71
N TYR A 73 -4.98 -0.98 0.51
CA TYR A 73 -4.32 -1.68 1.60
C TYR A 73 -2.83 -1.67 1.36
N PHE A 74 -2.04 -1.37 2.39
CA PHE A 74 -0.60 -1.27 2.29
C PHE A 74 0.06 -2.22 3.29
N MET A 75 1.16 -2.85 2.87
CA MET A 75 1.97 -3.73 3.70
C MET A 75 3.44 -3.32 3.60
N ILE A 76 4.11 -3.23 4.76
CA ILE A 76 5.55 -3.01 4.84
C ILE A 76 6.22 -4.24 5.41
N TYR A 77 7.23 -4.74 4.71
CA TYR A 77 8.14 -5.79 5.17
C TYR A 77 9.54 -5.18 5.38
N LEU A 78 9.85 -4.74 6.60
CA LEU A 78 11.12 -4.03 6.88
C LEU A 78 12.36 -4.87 6.53
N GLU A 79 12.37 -6.13 6.93
CA GLU A 79 13.50 -7.04 6.68
C GLU A 79 13.72 -7.31 5.19
N ARG A 80 12.69 -7.12 4.38
CA ARG A 80 12.75 -7.30 2.92
C ARG A 80 12.99 -5.99 2.17
N GLY A 81 12.86 -4.84 2.84
CA GLY A 81 12.92 -3.53 2.19
C GLY A 81 11.78 -3.30 1.22
N GLU A 82 10.60 -3.88 1.46
CA GLU A 82 9.47 -3.87 0.51
C GLU A 82 8.26 -3.12 1.09
N LEU A 83 7.70 -2.21 0.30
CA LEU A 83 6.38 -1.60 0.47
C LEU A 83 5.47 -2.11 -0.64
N LEU A 84 4.37 -2.76 -0.27
CA LEU A 84 3.36 -3.25 -1.20
C LEU A 84 2.08 -2.43 -1.04
N GLY A 85 1.52 -1.98 -2.16
CA GLY A 85 0.22 -1.32 -2.23
C GLY A 85 -0.77 -2.18 -3.01
N PHE A 86 -1.93 -2.38 -2.40
CA PHE A 86 -3.04 -3.14 -2.95
C PHE A 86 -4.22 -2.20 -3.13
N LEU A 87 -4.95 -2.39 -4.23
CA LEU A 87 -6.21 -1.71 -4.49
C LEU A 87 -7.25 -2.79 -4.80
N GLU A 88 -8.40 -2.75 -4.12
CA GLU A 88 -9.46 -3.75 -4.27
C GLU A 88 -8.94 -5.19 -4.11
N GLY A 89 -8.00 -5.38 -3.17
CA GLY A 89 -7.40 -6.68 -2.86
C GLY A 89 -6.38 -7.19 -3.87
N ARG A 90 -5.90 -6.36 -4.81
CA ARG A 90 -4.91 -6.74 -5.83
C ARG A 90 -3.66 -5.86 -5.76
N LEU A 91 -2.49 -6.46 -5.89
CA LEU A 91 -1.21 -5.76 -5.89
C LEU A 91 -1.15 -4.79 -7.06
N VAL A 92 -1.07 -3.50 -6.79
CA VAL A 92 -0.92 -2.45 -7.81
C VAL A 92 0.40 -1.73 -7.68
N SER A 93 1.01 -1.75 -6.50
CA SER A 93 2.26 -1.05 -6.20
C SER A 93 3.25 -1.97 -5.51
N ARG A 94 4.50 -1.95 -5.96
CA ARG A 94 5.65 -2.52 -5.27
C ARG A 94 6.77 -1.50 -5.27
N GLU A 95 7.23 -1.09 -4.10
CA GLU A 95 8.39 -0.21 -3.94
C GLU A 95 9.46 -0.89 -3.09
N LYS A 96 10.70 -0.86 -3.58
CA LYS A 96 11.87 -1.23 -2.78
C LYS A 96 12.44 0.03 -2.14
N LEU A 97 12.42 0.09 -0.82
CA LEU A 97 12.82 1.27 -0.04
C LEU A 97 13.74 0.84 1.11
N GLY A 98 14.58 1.75 1.57
CA GLY A 98 15.43 1.51 2.74
C GLY A 98 14.61 1.31 4.02
N ALA A 99 15.10 0.44 4.91
CA ALA A 99 14.38 0.06 6.13
C ALA A 99 14.03 1.27 7.02
N GLU A 100 14.90 2.27 7.12
CA GLU A 100 14.65 3.50 7.87
C GLU A 100 13.47 4.31 7.29
N HIS A 101 13.40 4.39 5.97
CA HIS A 101 12.33 5.09 5.27
C HIS A 101 11.00 4.37 5.43
N LEU A 102 11.01 3.04 5.30
CA LEU A 102 9.83 2.19 5.55
C LEU A 102 9.36 2.28 7.01
N HIS A 103 10.27 2.29 7.97
CA HIS A 103 9.94 2.43 9.38
C HIS A 103 9.30 3.79 9.68
N THR A 104 9.76 4.85 9.02
CA THR A 104 9.17 6.19 9.12
C THR A 104 7.73 6.20 8.61
N ILE A 105 7.46 5.62 7.44
CA ILE A 105 6.10 5.48 6.89
C ILE A 105 5.20 4.69 7.86
N GLY A 106 5.67 3.53 8.33
CA GLY A 106 4.90 2.69 9.25
C GLY A 106 4.58 3.37 10.59
N LYS A 107 5.47 4.25 11.07
CA LYS A 107 5.21 5.08 12.26
C LYS A 107 4.11 6.11 12.03
N VAL A 108 4.10 6.77 10.86
CA VAL A 108 3.04 7.71 10.50
C VAL A 108 1.69 6.99 10.47
N TRP A 109 1.61 5.82 9.83
CA TRP A 109 0.37 5.03 9.82
C TRP A 109 -0.10 4.61 11.21
N LYS A 110 0.82 4.20 12.10
CA LYS A 110 0.46 3.91 13.49
C LYS A 110 -0.06 5.14 14.22
N GLN A 111 0.48 6.33 13.94
CA GLN A 111 -0.03 7.56 14.51
C GLN A 111 -1.41 7.89 13.95
N GLU A 112 -1.60 7.81 12.64
CA GLU A 112 -2.90 8.06 11.99
C GLU A 112 -4.01 7.12 12.49
N ASP A 113 -3.70 5.85 12.73
CA ASP A 113 -4.63 4.88 13.34
C ASP A 113 -5.07 5.36 14.75
N ILE A 114 -4.12 5.85 15.55
CA ILE A 114 -4.41 6.42 16.87
C ILE A 114 -5.28 7.69 16.74
N TYR A 115 -5.04 8.55 15.75
CA TYR A 115 -5.80 9.80 15.57
C TYR A 115 -7.18 9.60 14.92
N LYS A 116 -7.37 8.62 14.02
CA LYS A 116 -8.69 8.24 13.48
C LYS A 116 -9.67 7.88 14.61
N THR A 117 -9.18 7.23 15.66
CA THR A 117 -10.02 6.91 16.83
C THR A 117 -10.51 8.11 17.64
N GLY A 118 -10.01 9.33 17.39
CA GLY A 118 -10.44 10.57 18.07
C GLY A 118 -11.50 11.37 17.31
N LEU A 119 -11.36 11.51 15.98
CA LEU A 119 -12.28 12.30 15.16
C LEU A 119 -13.51 11.50 14.69
N GLU A 120 -13.38 10.20 14.42
CA GLU A 120 -14.51 9.36 13.99
C GLU A 120 -15.38 8.90 15.18
N LYS A 121 -14.82 8.81 16.40
CA LYS A 121 -15.61 8.55 17.63
C LYS A 121 -16.53 9.70 18.03
N SER A 122 -16.33 10.91 17.50
CA SER A 122 -17.19 12.06 17.81
C SER A 122 -18.28 12.31 16.75
N LEU A 123 -18.27 11.57 15.63
CA LEU A 123 -19.34 11.62 14.62
C LEU A 123 -20.35 10.47 14.72
N THR A 124 -20.13 9.56 15.67
CA THR A 124 -21.17 8.64 16.16
C THR A 124 -21.27 8.94 17.65
N VAL A 125 -22.24 9.70 18.16
CA VAL A 125 -23.64 9.34 18.47
C VAL A 125 -24.37 10.64 18.92
N PRO A 126 -25.67 10.68 19.28
CA PRO A 126 -26.87 9.92 18.90
C PRO A 126 -28.07 10.84 18.52
N LYS A 127 -29.06 10.32 17.79
CA LYS A 127 -30.44 10.07 18.29
C LYS A 127 -31.31 9.47 17.20
#